data_AF-A0A534EP45-F1
#
_entry.id   AF-A0A534EP45-F1
#
_cell.length_a   1.000
_cell.length_b   1.000
_cell.length_c   1.000
_cell.angle_alpha   90.00
_cell.angle_beta   90.00
_cell.angle_gamma   90.00
#
_symmetry.space_group_name_H-M   'P 1'
#
loop_
_entity.id
_entity.type
_entity.pdbx_description
1 polymer ?
#
loop_
_entity_poly.entity_id
_entity_poly.type
_entity_poly.pdbx_seq_one_letter_code
_entity_poly.pdbx_strand_id
1 'polypeptide(L)'
;MARGLELGTDDLLRADAIQQLMCRGEIDIEAIERRHGIDFGVYFAAALQRLRPLVEDGLATASRTLIRATPRGRLLLRVIAMCFDRYLPVAAPAAAAAAPAAGFSKLQ
;
A
#
# COMPACT_ATOMS: atom_id res chain seq x y z
N MET A 1 17.47 -21.90 -11.22
CA MET A 1 16.50 -22.48 -10.26
C MET A 1 16.49 -21.61 -9.01
N ALA A 2 15.64 -20.57 -8.97
CA ALA A 2 15.26 -19.79 -7.77
C ALA A 2 14.38 -18.60 -8.23
N ARG A 3 13.06 -18.77 -8.29
CA ARG A 3 12.11 -17.65 -8.49
C ARG A 3 10.67 -17.98 -8.09
N GLY A 4 10.49 -18.81 -7.06
CA GLY A 4 9.19 -19.39 -6.73
C GLY A 4 8.71 -19.22 -5.29
N LEU A 5 9.52 -18.69 -4.37
CA LEU A 5 9.16 -18.63 -2.94
C LEU A 5 8.70 -17.25 -2.46
N GLU A 6 9.10 -16.16 -3.12
CA GLU A 6 8.82 -14.79 -2.66
C GLU A 6 7.39 -14.32 -2.98
N LEU A 7 6.70 -15.02 -3.91
CA LEU A 7 5.32 -14.74 -4.28
C LEU A 7 4.32 -14.98 -3.14
N GLY A 8 4.57 -15.97 -2.27
CA GLY A 8 3.63 -16.32 -1.20
C GLY A 8 3.55 -15.23 -0.12
N THR A 9 4.69 -14.68 0.29
CA THR A 9 4.73 -13.67 1.35
C THR A 9 4.18 -12.31 0.88
N ASP A 10 4.39 -11.91 -0.38
CA ASP A 10 3.79 -10.70 -1.00
C ASP A 10 2.26 -10.80 -0.99
N ASP A 11 1.73 -11.93 -1.45
CA ASP A 11 0.30 -12.14 -1.59
C ASP A 11 -0.39 -12.15 -0.21
N LEU A 12 0.21 -12.85 0.76
CA LEU A 12 -0.26 -12.86 2.15
C LEU A 12 -0.22 -11.47 2.80
N LEU A 13 0.85 -10.72 2.56
CA LEU A 13 1.02 -9.35 3.07
C LEU A 13 -0.07 -8.41 2.52
N ARG A 14 -0.35 -8.48 1.22
CA ARG A 14 -1.41 -7.70 0.59
C ARG A 14 -2.78 -8.13 1.04
N ALA A 15 -3.04 -9.43 1.09
CA ALA A 15 -4.30 -9.97 1.57
C ALA A 15 -4.57 -9.54 3.02
N ASP A 16 -3.56 -9.53 3.88
CA ASP A 16 -3.66 -9.03 5.26
C ASP A 16 -3.96 -7.53 5.29
N ALA A 17 -3.21 -6.71 4.55
CA ALA A 17 -3.45 -5.27 4.45
C ALA A 17 -4.86 -4.94 3.94
N ILE A 18 -5.32 -5.60 2.87
CA ILE A 18 -6.65 -5.43 2.31
C ILE A 18 -7.72 -5.91 3.29
N GLN A 19 -7.51 -7.03 3.98
CA GLN A 19 -8.45 -7.50 5.01
C GLN A 19 -8.56 -6.52 6.16
N GLN A 20 -7.43 -6.03 6.69
CA GLN A 20 -7.44 -5.04 7.76
C GLN A 20 -8.20 -3.78 7.32
N LEU A 21 -7.93 -3.30 6.10
CA LEU A 21 -8.63 -2.17 5.53
C LEU A 21 -10.14 -2.43 5.36
N MET A 22 -10.56 -3.63 4.94
CA MET A 22 -11.97 -3.98 4.75
C MET A 22 -12.73 -4.19 6.07
N CYS A 23 -12.11 -4.86 7.05
CA CYS A 23 -12.73 -5.16 8.34
C CYS A 23 -12.68 -3.98 9.31
N ARG A 24 -11.53 -3.30 9.40
CA ARG A 24 -11.28 -2.23 10.37
C ARG A 24 -11.40 -0.84 9.74
N GLY A 25 -11.19 -0.73 8.43
CA GLY A 25 -11.05 0.58 7.78
C GLY A 25 -9.66 1.17 7.97
N GLU A 26 -8.70 0.40 8.48
CA GLU A 26 -7.35 0.85 8.80
C GLU A 26 -6.34 -0.29 8.66
N ILE A 27 -5.08 0.08 8.41
CA ILE A 27 -3.93 -0.79 8.22
C ILE A 27 -2.87 -0.35 9.21
N ASP A 28 -2.57 -1.21 10.17
CA ASP A 28 -1.50 -0.99 11.14
C ASP A 28 -0.16 -1.39 10.52
N ILE A 29 0.66 -0.39 10.18
CA ILE A 29 1.93 -0.61 9.50
C ILE A 29 2.85 -1.39 10.42
N GLU A 30 2.99 -0.97 11.69
CA GLU A 30 3.88 -1.65 12.64
C GLU A 30 3.49 -3.11 12.88
N ALA A 31 2.20 -3.43 12.96
CA ALA A 31 1.74 -4.80 13.10
C ALA A 31 2.11 -5.65 11.88
N ILE A 32 1.97 -5.08 10.68
CA ILE A 32 2.35 -5.75 9.44
C ILE A 32 3.87 -5.95 9.34
N GLU A 33 4.65 -4.90 9.61
CA GLU A 33 6.12 -4.96 9.61
C GLU A 33 6.63 -5.99 10.61
N ARG A 34 6.05 -6.06 11.82
CA ARG A 34 6.39 -7.09 12.81
C ARG A 34 5.98 -8.49 12.40
N ARG A 35 4.81 -8.64 11.76
CA ARG A 35 4.26 -9.96 11.39
C ARG A 35 4.98 -10.58 10.20
N HIS A 36 5.36 -9.74 9.23
CA HIS A 36 6.01 -10.18 8.00
C HIS A 36 7.53 -9.96 8.00
N GLY A 37 8.06 -9.14 8.91
CA GLY A 37 9.49 -8.82 8.97
C GLY A 37 9.97 -7.98 7.79
N ILE A 38 9.12 -7.10 7.26
CA ILE A 38 9.39 -6.29 6.06
C ILE A 38 9.20 -4.80 6.35
N ASP A 39 9.79 -3.93 5.52
CA ASP A 39 9.56 -2.48 5.59
C ASP A 39 8.37 -2.10 4.70
N PHE A 40 7.26 -1.72 5.31
CA PHE A 40 6.01 -1.44 4.61
C PHE A 40 6.15 -0.19 3.73
N GLY A 41 6.88 0.83 4.19
CA GLY A 41 7.06 2.09 3.48
C GLY A 41 7.78 1.91 2.15
N VAL A 42 8.82 1.07 2.15
CA VAL A 42 9.54 0.69 0.93
C VAL A 42 8.69 -0.24 0.06
N TYR A 43 8.03 -1.24 0.66
CA TYR A 43 7.29 -2.25 -0.07
C TYR A 43 6.04 -1.69 -0.78
N PHE A 44 5.28 -0.85 -0.07
CA PHE A 44 4.07 -0.21 -0.55
C PHE A 44 4.33 1.20 -1.07
N ALA A 45 5.58 1.60 -1.35
CA ALA A 45 5.89 2.93 -1.89
C ALA A 45 5.02 3.28 -3.13
N ALA A 46 4.83 2.34 -4.05
CA ALA A 46 3.97 2.53 -5.22
C ALA A 46 2.48 2.68 -4.85
N ALA A 47 2.01 1.92 -3.85
CA ALA A 47 0.63 2.03 -3.36
C ALA A 47 0.41 3.36 -2.62
N LEU A 48 1.37 3.80 -1.81
CA LEU A 48 1.36 5.09 -1.12
C LEU A 48 1.33 6.27 -2.11
N GLN A 49 2.07 6.16 -3.22
CA GLN A 49 2.01 7.15 -4.30
C GLN A 49 0.60 7.26 -4.91
N ARG A 50 -0.08 6.11 -5.13
CA ARG A 50 -1.47 6.07 -5.61
C ARG A 50 -2.47 6.53 -4.56
N LEU A 51 -2.19 6.27 -3.29
CA LEU A 51 -3.03 6.67 -2.15
C LEU A 51 -2.97 8.18 -1.92
N ARG A 52 -1.85 8.83 -2.24
CA ARG A 52 -1.61 10.26 -2.02
C ARG A 52 -2.76 11.16 -2.51
N PRO A 53 -3.24 11.08 -3.78
CA PRO A 53 -4.41 11.85 -4.21
C PRO A 53 -5.71 11.53 -3.45
N LEU A 54 -5.89 10.29 -2.97
CA LEU A 54 -7.04 9.94 -2.13
C LEU A 54 -6.93 10.52 -0.72
N VAL A 55 -5.70 10.69 -0.21
CA VAL A 55 -5.43 11.35 1.06
C VAL A 55 -5.69 12.84 0.96
N GLU A 56 -5.24 13.47 -0.12
CA GLU A 56 -5.48 14.88 -0.43
C GLU A 56 -6.98 15.18 -0.58
N ASP A 57 -7.74 14.26 -1.18
CA ASP A 57 -9.21 14.34 -1.29
C ASP A 57 -9.94 14.08 0.05
N GLY A 58 -9.20 13.68 1.10
CA GLY A 58 -9.76 13.38 2.41
C GLY A 58 -10.53 12.06 2.46
N LEU A 59 -10.24 11.11 1.57
CA LEU A 59 -10.79 9.75 1.56
C LEU A 59 -9.97 8.81 2.45
N ALA A 60 -8.66 9.01 2.53
CA ALA A 60 -7.79 8.26 3.43
C ALA A 60 -6.88 9.21 4.22
N THR A 61 -6.27 8.70 5.28
CA THR A 61 -5.18 9.38 5.99
C THR A 61 -4.06 8.37 6.15
N ALA A 62 -2.88 8.70 5.63
CA ALA A 62 -1.69 7.88 5.74
C ALA A 62 -0.71 8.55 6.71
N SER A 63 -0.26 7.79 7.71
CA SER A 63 0.80 8.16 8.64
C SER A 63 1.97 7.19 8.51
N ARG A 64 3.08 7.46 9.21
CA ARG A 64 4.25 6.58 9.20
C ARG A 64 3.99 5.20 9.83
N THR A 65 3.03 5.12 10.76
CA THR A 65 2.74 3.90 11.53
C THR A 65 1.33 3.34 11.29
N LEU A 66 0.42 4.11 10.68
CA LEU A 66 -0.98 3.73 10.50
C LEU A 66 -1.56 4.38 9.24
N ILE A 67 -2.30 3.60 8.45
CA ILE A 67 -3.12 4.12 7.34
C ILE A 67 -4.57 3.85 7.70
N ARG A 68 -5.44 4.86 7.64
CA ARG A 68 -6.88 4.66 7.85
C ARG A 68 -7.72 5.34 6.78
N ALA A 69 -8.81 4.71 6.40
CA ALA A 69 -9.85 5.32 5.60
C ALA A 69 -10.64 6.31 6.47
N THR A 70 -10.93 7.49 5.93
CA THR A 70 -11.82 8.45 6.58
C THR A 70 -13.27 7.97 6.46
N PRO A 71 -14.22 8.58 7.19
CA PRO A 71 -15.65 8.25 7.05
C PRO A 71 -16.14 8.34 5.60
N ARG A 72 -15.58 9.26 4.79
CA ARG A 72 -15.89 9.40 3.36
C ARG A 72 -15.25 8.28 2.54
N GLY A 73 -13.97 7.96 2.78
CA GLY A 73 -13.31 6.86 2.08
C GLY A 73 -13.85 5.50 2.46
N ARG A 74 -14.53 5.35 3.60
CA ARG A 74 -15.25 4.11 3.93
C ARG A 74 -16.31 3.73 2.90
N LEU A 75 -16.91 4.70 2.21
CA LEU A 75 -17.83 4.45 1.09
C LEU A 75 -17.09 3.93 -0.16
N LEU A 76 -15.80 4.24 -0.28
CA LEU A 76 -14.91 3.89 -1.40
C LEU A 76 -13.81 2.92 -0.97
N LEU A 77 -14.03 2.12 0.07
CA LEU A 77 -13.03 1.21 0.64
C LEU A 77 -12.48 0.24 -0.40
N ARG A 78 -13.32 -0.22 -1.34
CA ARG A 78 -12.89 -1.03 -2.49
C ARG A 78 -11.88 -0.32 -3.39
N VAL A 79 -12.06 0.98 -3.64
CA VAL A 79 -11.14 1.78 -4.46
C VAL A 79 -9.81 1.96 -3.73
N ILE A 80 -9.85 2.21 -2.42
CA ILE A 80 -8.65 2.33 -1.59
C ILE A 80 -7.91 0.99 -1.55
N ALA A 81 -8.61 -0.13 -1.34
CA ALA A 81 -8.02 -1.47 -1.33
C ALA A 81 -7.39 -1.84 -2.67
N MET A 82 -7.98 -1.44 -3.80
CA MET A 82 -7.39 -1.64 -5.13
C MET A 82 -6.05 -0.93 -5.30
N CYS A 83 -5.74 0.11 -4.51
CA CYS A 83 -4.41 0.75 -4.54
C CYS A 83 -3.33 -0.14 -3.93
N PHE A 84 -3.70 -0.99 -2.97
CA PHE A 84 -2.84 -1.96 -2.29
C PHE A 84 -2.82 -3.33 -2.99
N ASP A 85 -3.90 -3.65 -3.72
CA ASP A 85 -4.00 -4.83 -4.57
C ASP A 85 -3.01 -4.72 -5.75
N ARG A 86 -2.21 -5.76 -5.93
CA ARG A 86 -1.29 -5.84 -7.06
C ARG A 86 -2.08 -6.30 -8.26
N TYR A 87 -2.58 -5.36 -9.07
CA TYR A 87 -3.06 -5.76 -10.39
C TYR A 87 -1.87 -6.27 -11.22
N LEU A 88 -1.81 -7.60 -11.25
CA LEU A 88 -1.11 -8.53 -12.11
C LEU A 88 0.39 -8.81 -11.86
N PRO A 89 0.76 -10.10 -11.71
CA PRO A 89 2.14 -10.56 -11.82
C PRO A 89 2.57 -10.51 -13.29
N VAL A 90 3.54 -9.67 -13.64
CA VAL A 90 4.27 -9.86 -14.89
C VAL A 90 5.47 -10.76 -14.60
N ALA A 91 5.37 -12.00 -15.04
CA ALA A 91 6.53 -12.85 -15.21
C ALA A 91 7.44 -12.22 -16.29
N ALA A 92 8.66 -11.88 -15.87
CA ALA A 92 9.86 -11.53 -16.65
C ALA A 92 9.94 -10.12 -17.30
N PRO A 93 11.18 -9.58 -17.44
CA PRO A 93 11.44 -8.15 -17.42
C PRO A 93 11.63 -7.57 -18.83
N ALA A 94 11.03 -6.40 -19.07
CA ALA A 94 11.50 -5.47 -20.08
C ALA A 94 11.11 -4.04 -19.67
N ALA A 95 12.16 -3.29 -19.33
CA ALA A 95 12.32 -1.85 -19.49
C ALA A 95 11.06 -0.93 -19.46
N ALA A 96 11.07 -0.11 -18.41
CA ALA A 96 11.05 1.35 -18.46
C ALA A 96 9.72 2.14 -18.47
N ALA A 97 9.84 3.27 -17.74
CA ALA A 97 9.02 4.48 -17.67
C ALA A 97 7.73 4.39 -16.82
N ALA A 98 7.47 5.24 -15.83
CA ALA A 98 7.86 6.65 -15.72
C ALA A 98 8.01 7.13 -14.25
N ALA A 99 9.20 7.66 -13.97
CA ALA A 99 9.50 9.06 -13.56
C ALA A 99 8.83 9.72 -12.32
N PRO A 100 9.46 10.77 -11.77
CA PRO A 100 9.65 10.94 -10.33
C PRO A 100 8.70 11.93 -9.67
N ALA A 101 8.30 11.67 -8.43
CA ALA A 101 7.68 12.68 -7.57
C ALA A 101 8.70 13.17 -6.54
N ALA A 102 9.20 14.37 -6.84
CA ALA A 102 10.07 15.20 -6.03
C ALA A 102 9.51 15.49 -4.63
N GLY A 103 10.41 15.94 -3.75
CA GLY A 103 10.07 16.93 -2.73
C GLY A 103 9.95 16.41 -1.32
N PHE A 104 11.10 16.21 -0.68
CA PHE A 104 11.21 16.58 0.73
C PHE A 104 10.98 18.10 0.86
N SER A 105 9.83 18.52 1.40
CA SER A 105 9.67 19.86 2.03
C SER A 105 8.44 19.96 2.92
N LYS A 106 8.69 19.83 4.24
CA LYS A 106 8.37 20.78 5.32
C LYS A 106 7.00 21.46 5.36
N LEU A 107 6.29 21.27 6.48
CA LEU A 107 5.63 22.27 7.35
C LEU A 107 5.25 21.48 8.64
N GLN A 108 5.80 21.66 9.86
CA GLN A 108 5.88 22.87 10.70
C GLN A 108 4.59 23.68 10.69
#